data_AF-A0A259SF94-F1
#
_entry.id   AF-A0A259SF94-F1
#
_cell.length_a   1.000
_cell.length_b   1.000
_cell.length_c   1.000
_cell.angle_alpha   90.00
_cell.angle_beta   90.00
_cell.angle_gamma   90.00
#
_symmetry.space_group_name_H-M   'P 1'
#
loop_
_entity.id
_entity.type
_entity.pdbx_description
1 polymer ?
#
loop_
_entity_poly.entity_id
_entity_poly.type
_entity_poly.pdbx_seq_one_letter_code
_entity_poly.pdbx_strand_id
1 'polypeptide(L)' 'TQKPEGILRRIVQASSRPGDRVLDLFAGSGTTGAVAAALGRDALLVDVSPEAVRVMRQRIPHASVREG' A
#
# COMPACT_ATOMS: atom_id res chain seq x y z
N THR A 1 12.27 -4.11 3.93
CA THR A 1 12.94 -2.83 3.59
C THR A 1 11.91 -1.87 3.04
N GLN A 2 12.09 -0.55 3.15
CA GLN A 2 11.19 0.40 2.48
C GLN A 2 11.54 0.49 1.00
N LYS A 3 10.52 0.34 0.13
CA LYS A 3 10.67 0.57 -1.30
C LYS A 3 10.82 2.08 -1.56
N PRO A 4 11.65 2.53 -2.53
CA PRO A 4 11.78 3.96 -2.82
C PRO A 4 10.44 4.55 -3.30
N GLU A 5 9.93 5.56 -2.59
CA GLU A 5 8.60 6.11 -2.85
C GLU A 5 8.46 6.72 -4.25
N GLY A 6 9.51 7.36 -4.77
CA GLY A 6 9.51 7.96 -6.10
C GLY A 6 9.28 6.94 -7.24
N ILE A 7 9.85 5.75 -7.12
CA ILE A 7 9.66 4.67 -8.09
C ILE A 7 8.22 4.17 -8.05
N LEU A 8 7.67 3.94 -6.86
CA LEU A 8 6.28 3.52 -6.71
C LEU A 8 5.31 4.59 -7.22
N ARG A 9 5.59 5.88 -6.98
CA ARG A 9 4.76 6.98 -7.48
C ARG A 9 4.68 6.96 -9.01
N ARG A 10 5.83 6.78 -9.68
CA ARG A 10 5.90 6.64 -11.14
C ARG A 10 5.09 5.45 -11.64
N ILE A 11 5.24 4.27 -11.01
CA ILE A 11 4.52 3.05 -11.41
C ILE A 11 3.00 3.25 -11.25
N VAL A 12 2.54 3.72 -10.09
CA VAL A 12 1.11 3.90 -9.83
C VAL A 12 0.50 4.94 -10.78
N GLN A 13 1.19 6.06 -11.03
CA GLN A 13 0.70 7.08 -11.97
C GLN A 13 0.64 6.58 -13.42
N ALA A 14 1.61 5.78 -13.85
CA ALA A 14 1.67 5.27 -15.22
C ALA A 14 0.65 4.15 -15.49
N SER A 15 0.24 3.41 -14.44
CA SER A 15 -0.55 2.17 -14.57
C SER A 15 -1.94 2.23 -13.94
N SER A 16 -2.37 3.39 -13.44
CA SER A 16 -3.70 3.56 -12.83
C SER A 16 -4.20 4.99 -12.94
N ARG A 17 -5.52 5.18 -12.78
CA ARG A 17 -6.19 6.49 -12.70
C ARG A 17 -6.65 6.75 -11.26
N PRO A 18 -6.87 8.02 -10.85
CA PRO A 18 -7.57 8.30 -9.60
C PRO A 18 -8.89 7.53 -9.52
N GLY A 19 -9.20 6.95 -8.37
CA GLY A 19 -10.36 6.08 -8.15
C GLY A 19 -10.12 4.59 -8.46
N ASP A 20 -9.05 4.23 -9.19
CA ASP A 20 -8.69 2.82 -9.38
C ASP A 20 -8.19 2.20 -8.07
N ARG A 21 -8.11 0.86 -8.06
CA ARG A 21 -7.55 0.08 -6.96
C ARG A 21 -6.21 -0.54 -7.31
N VAL A 22 -5.25 -0.43 -6.39
CA VAL A 22 -3.92 -1.06 -6.47
C VAL A 22 -3.86 -2.30 -5.57
N LEU A 23 -3.27 -3.39 -6.06
CA LEU A 23 -3.02 -4.62 -5.29
C LEU A 23 -1.52 -4.82 -5.07
N ASP A 24 -1.11 -5.04 -3.82
CA ASP A 24 0.25 -5.48 -3.48
C ASP A 24 0.19 -6.70 -2.55
N LEU A 25 0.67 -7.84 -3.04
CA LEU A 25 0.65 -9.12 -2.31
C LEU A 25 1.88 -9.33 -1.41
N PHE A 26 2.85 -8.42 -1.46
CA PHE A 26 4.08 -8.44 -0.68
C PHE A 26 4.36 -7.03 -0.13
N ALA A 27 3.34 -6.52 0.57
CA ALA A 27 3.23 -5.11 0.91
C ALA A 27 4.31 -4.63 1.88
N GLY A 28 4.83 -5.50 2.74
CA GLY A 28 5.83 -5.18 3.75
C GLY A 28 5.40 -4.00 4.60
N SER A 29 6.13 -2.89 4.54
CA SER A 29 5.80 -1.67 5.28
C SER A 29 4.59 -0.89 4.74
N GLY A 30 3.95 -1.35 3.67
CA GLY A 30 2.76 -0.73 3.08
C GLY A 30 3.05 0.53 2.24
N THR A 31 4.28 0.69 1.74
CA THR A 31 4.67 1.87 0.95
C THR A 31 3.79 2.04 -0.30
N THR A 32 3.42 0.93 -0.96
CA THR A 32 2.53 0.94 -2.13
C THR A 32 1.17 1.54 -1.80
N GLY A 33 0.55 1.16 -0.68
CA GLY A 33 -0.75 1.69 -0.27
C GLY A 33 -0.68 3.17 0.13
N ALA A 34 0.39 3.58 0.82
CA ALA A 34 0.59 4.99 1.16
C ALA A 34 0.71 5.87 -0.11
N VAL A 35 1.47 5.41 -1.10
CA VAL A 35 1.61 6.09 -2.40
C VAL A 35 0.28 6.09 -3.18
N ALA A 36 -0.43 4.97 -3.22
CA ALA A 36 -1.73 4.85 -3.89
C ALA A 36 -2.75 5.83 -3.28
N ALA A 37 -2.88 5.85 -1.95
CA ALA A 37 -3.75 6.76 -1.23
C ALA A 37 -3.40 8.23 -1.49
N ALA A 38 -2.12 8.59 -1.42
CA ALA A 38 -1.66 9.96 -1.71
C ALA A 38 -1.88 10.40 -3.17
N LEU A 39 -2.10 9.45 -4.07
CA LEU A 39 -2.45 9.69 -5.46
C LEU A 39 -3.97 9.60 -5.71
N GLY A 40 -4.79 9.37 -4.68
CA GLY A 40 -6.25 9.27 -4.82
C GLY A 40 -6.71 7.93 -5.40
N ARG A 41 -6.01 6.83 -5.07
CA ARG A 41 -6.40 5.45 -5.38
C ARG A 41 -6.72 4.69 -4.09
N ASP A 42 -7.56 3.67 -4.22
CA ASP A 42 -7.69 2.64 -3.18
C ASP A 42 -6.54 1.64 -3.25
N ALA A 43 -6.28 0.93 -2.15
CA ALA A 43 -5.31 -0.16 -2.14
C ALA A 43 -5.79 -1.37 -1.33
N LEU A 44 -5.47 -2.57 -1.84
CA LEU A 44 -5.51 -3.82 -1.10
C LEU A 44 -4.07 -4.29 -0.88
N LEU A 45 -3.67 -4.40 0.38
CA LEU A 45 -2.33 -4.81 0.78
C LEU A 45 -2.41 -6.14 1.50
N VAL A 46 -1.55 -7.07 1.11
CA VAL A 46 -1.43 -8.39 1.74
C VAL A 46 0.03 -8.61 2.11
N ASP A 47 0.25 -9.19 3.27
CA ASP A 47 1.55 -9.70 3.70
C ASP A 47 1.32 -10.85 4.68
N VAL A 48 2.18 -11.87 4.64
CA VAL A 48 2.12 -13.02 5.54
C VAL A 48 2.69 -12.68 6.92
N SER A 49 3.53 -11.66 7.01
CA SER A 49 4.19 -11.27 8.25
C SER A 49 3.25 -10.47 9.17
N PRO A 50 2.95 -10.96 10.39
CA PRO A 50 2.18 -10.18 11.37
C PRO A 50 2.87 -8.86 11.73
N GLU A 51 4.21 -8.82 11.64
CA GLU A 51 4.97 -7.60 11.83
C GLU A 51 4.73 -6.57 10.71
N ALA A 52 4.69 -7.02 9.45
CA ALA A 52 4.36 -6.14 8.34
C ALA A 52 2.96 -5.54 8.52
N VAL A 53 1.97 -6.36 8.91
CA VAL A 53 0.61 -5.89 9.21
C VAL A 53 0.60 -4.86 10.34
N ARG A 54 1.36 -5.08 11.41
CA ARG A 54 1.51 -4.11 12.52
C ARG A 54 2.10 -2.78 12.04
N VAL A 55 3.13 -2.82 11.21
CA VAL A 55 3.74 -1.60 10.62
C VAL A 55 2.75 -0.88 9.69
N MET A 56 2.02 -1.62 8.86
CA MET A 56 1.00 -1.05 7.98
C MET A 56 -0.13 -0.35 8.76
N ARG A 57 -0.58 -0.93 9.88
CA ARG A 57 -1.59 -0.32 10.77
C ARG A 57 -1.15 1.04 11.30
N GLN A 58 0.12 1.19 11.65
CA GLN A 58 0.66 2.47 12.12
C GLN A 58 0.78 3.50 10.98
N ARG A 59 1.20 3.05 9.78
CA ARG A 59 1.38 3.93 8.62
C ARG A 59 0.05 4.37 7.99
N ILE A 60 -0.97 3.51 8.00
CA ILE A 60 -2.25 3.71 7.33
C ILE A 60 -3.37 3.52 8.38
N PRO A 61 -3.56 4.48 9.31
CA PRO A 61 -4.43 4.31 10.48
C PRO A 61 -5.92 4.15 10.13
N HIS A 62 -6.32 4.53 8.91
CA HIS A 62 -7.71 4.40 8.43
C HIS A 62 -7.95 3.10 7.66
N ALA A 63 -6.94 2.22 7.52
CA ALA A 63 -7.10 0.95 6.83
C ALA A 63 -8.02 0.00 7.60
N SER A 64 -8.96 -0.63 6.91
CA SER A 64 -9.66 -1.80 7.42
C SER A 64 -8.72 -3.01 7.35
N VAL A 65 -8.47 -3.68 8.48
CA VAL A 65 -7.57 -4.84 8.54
C VAL A 65 -8.37 -6.10 8.83
N ARG A 66 -8.13 -7.15 8.05
CA ARG A 66 -8.64 -8.51 8.30
C ARG A 66 -7.46 -9.43 8.56
N GLU A 67 -7.51 -10.15 9.67
CA GLU A 67 -6.57 -11.22 10.02
C GLU A 67 -7.33 -12.55 9.89
N GLY A 68 -6.66 -13.58 9.36
CA GLY A 68 -7.21 -14.92 9.13
C GLY A 68 -6.13 -15.97 9.24
#